data_AF-A0A858R8C2-F1
#
_entry.id   AF-A0A858R8C2-F1
#
_cell.length_a   1.000
_cell.length_b   1.000
_cell.length_c   1.000
_cell.angle_alpha   90.00
_cell.angle_beta   90.00
_cell.angle_gamma   90.00
#
_symmetry.space_group_name_H-M   'P 1'
#
loop_
_entity.id
_entity.type
_entity.pdbx_description
1 polymer ?
#
loop_
_entity_poly.entity_id
_entity_poly.type
_entity_poly.pdbx_seq_one_letter_code
_entity_poly.pdbx_strand_id
1 'polypeptide(L)'
;MGQKVNPIGLRLGINRTWDSRWFAGKDYADLLHKDLKLRKYLHGKLQAAGVSRVVIERPAKKARVTIHTARPGVVIGKKGADIEKLRGELGKMAGGEVNLNIVEIRKPELDARLIAENIASQLERRVAFRRAMKRAVQSAMRLGAQGIRINCGGRLGGAEIARLEWYREGRVPLHTLRADIDYGTATAKTTYGTCGVKVWVFKGEILAHDPMAQDKRAGDQAPVR
;
A
#
# COMPACT_ATOMS: atom_id res chain seq x y z
N MET A 1 19.54 8.28 -16.60
CA MET A 1 18.35 7.88 -15.81
C MET A 1 18.27 8.83 -14.61
N GLY A 2 17.23 9.67 -14.50
CA GLY A 2 17.15 10.66 -13.42
C GLY A 2 16.78 10.04 -12.08
N GLN A 3 17.55 10.34 -11.02
CA GLN A 3 17.23 9.92 -9.66
C GLN A 3 16.02 10.73 -9.17
N LYS A 4 14.91 10.06 -8.85
CA LYS A 4 13.68 10.69 -8.34
C LYS A 4 13.46 10.28 -6.90
N VAL A 5 13.11 11.26 -6.07
CA VAL A 5 12.77 11.04 -4.65
C VAL A 5 11.44 10.27 -4.54
N ASN A 6 11.29 9.46 -3.48
CA ASN A 6 10.02 8.79 -3.17
C ASN A 6 8.93 9.86 -2.89
N PRO A 7 7.81 9.87 -3.65
CA PRO A 7 6.73 10.85 -3.47
C PRO A 7 6.13 10.85 -2.07
N ILE A 8 6.10 9.70 -1.39
CA ILE A 8 5.59 9.55 -0.03
C ILE A 8 6.55 10.22 0.96
N GLY A 9 7.84 9.91 0.85
CA GLY A 9 8.87 10.47 1.73
C GLY A 9 8.98 11.99 1.60
N LEU A 10 8.87 12.51 0.37
CA LEU A 10 8.90 13.95 0.09
C LEU A 10 7.76 14.73 0.76
N ARG A 11 6.65 14.06 1.08
CA ARG A 11 5.44 14.71 1.63
C ARG A 11 5.14 14.33 3.09
N LEU A 12 6.02 13.55 3.71
CA LEU A 12 5.92 13.17 5.10
C LEU A 12 6.01 14.44 5.97
N GLY A 13 5.04 14.63 6.88
CA GLY A 13 4.96 15.82 7.73
C GLY A 13 4.29 17.03 7.08
N ILE A 14 3.96 16.98 5.77
CA ILE A 14 3.21 18.03 5.07
C ILE A 14 1.76 17.60 4.87
N ASN A 15 1.55 16.54 4.08
CA ASN A 15 0.20 16.06 3.74
C ASN A 15 -0.05 14.60 4.16
N ARG A 16 0.98 13.89 4.62
CA ARG A 16 0.92 12.49 5.03
C ARG A 16 1.62 12.29 6.38
N THR A 17 1.07 11.40 7.19
CA THR A 17 1.60 10.97 8.49
C THR A 17 2.38 9.66 8.41
N TRP A 18 3.06 9.33 9.51
CA TRP A 18 3.75 8.05 9.68
C TRP A 18 2.79 6.87 9.82
N ASP A 19 3.17 5.73 9.23
CA ASP A 19 2.46 4.45 9.36
C ASP A 19 2.74 3.75 10.71
N SER A 20 3.84 4.05 11.39
CA SER A 20 4.07 3.62 12.78
C SER A 20 4.03 4.85 13.68
N ARG A 21 3.17 4.84 14.70
CA ARG A 21 2.94 5.96 15.62
C ARG A 21 3.15 5.51 17.05
N TRP A 22 4.37 5.71 17.53
CA TRP A 22 4.74 5.45 18.90
C TRP A 22 6.03 6.18 19.23
N PHE A 23 6.27 6.41 20.51
CA PHE A 23 7.50 7.00 21.01
C PHE A 23 8.18 6.00 21.94
N ALA A 24 9.49 5.87 21.80
CA ALA A 24 10.31 5.11 22.74
C ALA A 24 11.67 5.80 22.86
N GLY A 25 12.23 5.80 24.07
CA GLY A 25 13.58 6.26 24.32
C GLY A 25 14.60 5.18 23.94
N LYS A 26 15.15 4.51 24.95
CA LYS A 26 16.22 3.51 24.79
C LYS A 26 15.79 2.25 24.03
N ASP A 27 14.52 1.85 24.14
CA ASP A 27 14.01 0.61 23.55
C ASP A 27 13.64 0.72 22.06
N TYR A 28 13.94 1.85 21.40
CA TYR A 28 13.52 2.11 20.02
C TYR A 28 13.95 1.00 19.04
N ALA A 29 15.21 0.55 19.13
CA ALA A 29 15.76 -0.45 18.23
C ALA A 29 15.00 -1.79 18.31
N ASP A 30 14.72 -2.26 19.52
CA ASP A 30 14.01 -3.52 19.73
C ASP A 30 12.57 -3.46 19.24
N LEU A 31 11.88 -2.35 19.53
CA LEU A 31 10.51 -2.14 19.07
C LEU A 31 10.44 -2.03 17.54
N LEU A 32 11.42 -1.39 16.91
CA LEU A 32 11.55 -1.29 15.45
C LEU A 32 11.77 -2.67 14.81
N HIS A 33 12.67 -3.50 15.36
CA HIS A 33 12.89 -4.86 14.85
C HIS A 33 11.62 -5.72 14.95
N LYS A 34 10.85 -5.58 16.03
CA LYS A 34 9.53 -6.22 16.16
C LYS A 34 8.55 -5.72 15.10
N ASP A 35 8.46 -4.41 14.86
CA ASP A 35 7.58 -3.82 13.82
C ASP A 35 7.94 -4.33 12.41
N LEU A 36 9.23 -4.40 12.07
CA LEU A 36 9.69 -4.91 10.78
C LEU A 36 9.32 -6.39 10.57
N LYS A 37 9.50 -7.22 11.61
CA LYS A 37 9.08 -8.63 11.58
C LYS A 37 7.58 -8.76 11.41
N LEU A 38 6.78 -7.99 12.16
CA LEU A 38 5.32 -7.98 12.06
C LEU A 38 4.86 -7.58 10.65
N ARG A 39 5.41 -6.50 10.08
CA ARG A 39 5.06 -6.03 8.73
C ARG A 39 5.38 -7.08 7.67
N LYS A 40 6.56 -7.71 7.73
CA LYS A 40 6.99 -8.76 6.80
C LYS A 40 6.08 -9.99 6.91
N TYR A 41 5.73 -10.39 8.13
CA TYR A 41 4.83 -11.51 8.39
C TYR A 41 3.43 -11.27 7.81
N LEU A 42 2.84 -10.11 8.10
CA LEU A 42 1.50 -9.73 7.62
C LEU A 42 1.45 -9.66 6.08
N HIS A 43 2.44 -9.05 5.43
CA HIS A 43 2.50 -8.99 3.97
C HIS A 43 2.70 -10.38 3.33
N GLY A 44 3.38 -11.31 4.01
CA GLY A 44 3.56 -12.68 3.52
C GLY A 44 2.29 -13.52 3.67
N LYS A 45 1.66 -13.49 4.86
CA LYS A 45 0.49 -14.32 5.17
C LYS A 45 -0.79 -13.83 4.49
N LEU A 46 -0.97 -12.51 4.38
CA LEU A 46 -2.21 -11.89 3.90
C LEU A 46 -2.13 -11.44 2.42
N GLN A 47 -1.28 -12.06 1.59
CA GLN A 47 -1.21 -11.74 0.16
C GLN A 47 -2.56 -11.86 -0.54
N ALA A 48 -3.36 -12.88 -0.19
CA ALA A 48 -4.68 -13.10 -0.79
C ALA A 48 -5.72 -12.02 -0.40
N ALA A 49 -5.51 -11.33 0.72
CA ALA A 49 -6.41 -10.28 1.21
C ALA A 49 -6.17 -8.93 0.52
N GLY A 50 -4.97 -8.71 -0.05
CA GLY A 50 -4.59 -7.43 -0.64
C GLY A 50 -4.43 -6.36 0.44
N VAL A 51 -3.32 -6.43 1.19
CA VAL A 51 -2.99 -5.48 2.25
C VAL A 51 -2.27 -4.28 1.63
N SER A 52 -2.84 -3.08 1.79
CA SER A 52 -2.19 -1.84 1.32
C SER A 52 -1.25 -1.24 2.36
N ARG A 53 -1.78 -1.02 3.57
CA ARG A 53 -1.12 -0.29 4.66
C ARG A 53 -1.32 -1.04 5.97
N VAL A 54 -0.26 -1.11 6.77
CA VAL A 54 -0.31 -1.59 8.14
C VAL A 54 0.07 -0.43 9.04
N VAL A 55 -0.84 0.00 9.89
CA VAL A 55 -0.59 1.02 10.91
C VAL A 55 -0.28 0.32 12.21
N ILE A 56 0.82 0.71 12.85
CA ILE A 56 1.20 0.17 14.15
C ILE A 56 1.25 1.33 15.13
N GLU A 57 0.36 1.29 16.11
CA GLU A 57 0.35 2.22 17.24
C GLU A 57 0.71 1.44 18.50
N ARG A 58 1.56 2.00 19.36
CA ARG A 58 1.93 1.35 20.63
C ARG A 58 1.63 2.29 21.80
N PRO A 59 0.38 2.36 22.27
CA PRO A 59 0.10 2.91 23.59
C PRO A 59 0.75 2.02 24.66
N ALA A 60 1.18 2.62 25.77
CA ALA A 60 2.14 2.10 26.76
C ALA A 60 2.08 0.61 27.17
N LYS A 61 0.96 -0.11 26.98
CA LYS A 61 0.81 -1.53 27.35
C LYS A 61 0.35 -2.46 26.23
N LYS A 62 -0.32 -1.97 25.17
CA LYS A 62 -0.94 -2.83 24.15
C LYS A 62 -0.62 -2.33 22.75
N ALA A 63 -0.05 -3.19 21.90
CA ALA A 63 0.17 -2.81 20.51
C ALA A 63 -1.15 -2.86 19.75
N ARG A 64 -1.53 -1.76 19.10
CA ARG A 64 -2.68 -1.68 18.21
C ARG A 64 -2.18 -1.77 16.77
N VAL A 65 -2.58 -2.83 16.07
CA VAL A 65 -2.24 -3.05 14.67
C VAL A 65 -3.50 -2.87 13.84
N THR A 66 -3.54 -1.82 13.02
CA THR A 66 -4.65 -1.54 12.11
C THR A 66 -4.24 -1.93 10.69
N ILE A 67 -4.92 -2.91 10.11
CA ILE A 67 -4.65 -3.43 8.78
C ILE A 67 -5.66 -2.83 7.81
N HIS A 68 -5.18 -2.10 6.80
CA HIS A 68 -6.00 -1.61 5.70
C HIS A 68 -5.96 -2.63 4.55
N THR A 69 -7.12 -3.21 4.24
CA THR A 69 -7.25 -4.32 3.30
C THR A 69 -8.36 -4.08 2.28
N ALA A 70 -8.16 -4.56 1.04
CA ALA A 70 -9.19 -4.56 0.01
C ALA A 70 -10.29 -5.61 0.29
N ARG A 71 -9.95 -6.70 0.98
CA ARG A 71 -10.85 -7.83 1.23
C ARG A 71 -10.83 -8.20 2.72
N PRO A 72 -11.63 -7.53 3.57
CA PRO A 72 -11.66 -7.83 5.00
C PRO A 72 -12.14 -9.25 5.30
N GLY A 73 -13.06 -9.80 4.49
CA GLY A 73 -13.60 -11.15 4.68
C GLY A 73 -12.55 -12.26 4.66
N VAL A 74 -11.50 -12.11 3.86
CA VAL A 74 -10.38 -13.08 3.79
C VAL A 74 -9.52 -13.02 5.06
N VAL A 75 -9.41 -11.85 5.70
CA VAL A 75 -8.63 -11.67 6.94
C VAL A 75 -9.38 -12.21 8.16
N ILE A 76 -10.71 -12.05 8.18
CA ILE A 76 -11.56 -12.51 9.30
C ILE A 76 -11.73 -14.04 9.27
N GLY A 77 -11.87 -14.61 8.07
CA GLY A 77 -12.08 -16.04 7.87
C GLY A 77 -13.49 -16.51 8.26
N LYS A 78 -13.70 -17.84 8.25
CA LYS A 78 -15.00 -18.44 8.65
C LYS A 78 -15.17 -18.32 10.17
N LYS A 79 -16.25 -17.68 10.61
CA LYS A 79 -16.61 -17.47 12.04
C LYS A 79 -15.52 -16.78 12.90
N GLY A 80 -14.58 -16.05 12.30
CA GLY A 80 -13.51 -15.37 13.05
C GLY A 80 -12.35 -16.27 13.50
N ALA A 81 -12.26 -17.51 13.01
CA ALA A 81 -11.17 -18.41 13.40
C ALA A 81 -9.77 -17.89 12.99
N ASP A 82 -9.67 -17.21 11.85
CA ASP A 82 -8.38 -16.76 11.32
C ASP A 82 -7.88 -15.50 12.04
N ILE A 83 -8.78 -14.63 12.51
CA ILE A 83 -8.40 -13.45 13.30
C ILE A 83 -7.85 -13.83 14.68
N GLU A 84 -8.43 -14.85 15.34
CA GLU A 84 -7.93 -15.34 16.63
C GLU A 84 -6.54 -15.97 16.50
N LYS A 85 -6.34 -16.81 15.46
CA LYS A 85 -5.02 -17.39 15.15
C LYS A 85 -3.98 -16.30 14.90
N LEU A 86 -4.34 -15.31 14.08
CA LEU A 86 -3.45 -14.22 13.73
C LEU A 86 -3.13 -13.35 14.94
N ARG A 87 -4.11 -13.09 15.83
CA ARG A 87 -3.87 -12.41 17.11
C ARG A 87 -2.89 -13.17 18.01
N GLY A 88 -3.02 -14.50 18.10
CA GLY A 88 -2.10 -15.35 18.87
C GLY A 88 -0.67 -15.34 18.33
N GLU A 89 -0.51 -15.42 17.00
CA GLU A 89 0.81 -15.36 16.36
C GLU A 89 1.47 -13.98 16.50
N LEU A 90 0.70 -12.90 16.28
CA LEU A 90 1.23 -11.54 16.47
C LEU A 90 1.58 -11.28 17.93
N GLY A 91 0.81 -11.81 18.89
CA GLY A 91 1.12 -11.71 20.31
C GLY A 91 2.47 -12.35 20.66
N LYS A 92 2.76 -13.53 20.11
CA LYS A 92 4.06 -14.22 20.27
C LYS A 92 5.21 -13.41 19.69
N MET A 93 5.02 -12.77 18.54
CA MET A 93 6.07 -11.97 17.89
C MET A 93 6.29 -10.60 18.55
N ALA A 94 5.23 -9.97 19.05
CA ALA A 94 5.30 -8.69 19.74
C ALA A 94 5.83 -8.85 21.18
N GLY A 95 5.64 -10.02 21.79
CA GLY A 95 5.95 -10.29 23.19
C GLY A 95 4.97 -9.60 24.14
N GLY A 96 3.70 -9.48 23.74
CA GLY A 96 2.66 -8.79 24.50
C GLY A 96 1.28 -8.88 23.85
N GLU A 97 0.26 -8.35 24.51
CA GLU A 97 -1.09 -8.32 23.96
C GLU A 97 -1.20 -7.37 22.75
N VAL A 98 -1.71 -7.92 21.64
CA VAL A 98 -1.99 -7.17 20.42
C VAL A 98 -3.50 -7.00 20.25
N ASN A 99 -3.92 -5.77 20.00
CA ASN A 99 -5.26 -5.44 19.54
C ASN A 99 -5.21 -5.27 18.02
N LEU A 100 -6.02 -6.05 17.30
CA LEU A 100 -6.03 -6.05 15.85
C LEU A 100 -7.31 -5.38 15.35
N ASN A 101 -7.13 -4.36 14.50
CA ASN A 101 -8.22 -3.66 13.85
C ASN A 101 -8.13 -3.86 12.33
N ILE A 102 -9.26 -4.14 11.67
CA ILE A 102 -9.31 -4.35 10.23
C ILE A 102 -10.15 -3.22 9.64
N VAL A 103 -9.54 -2.45 8.75
CA VAL A 103 -10.19 -1.34 8.05
C VAL A 103 -10.30 -1.70 6.58
N GLU A 104 -11.51 -1.62 6.06
CA GLU A 104 -11.78 -1.87 4.65
C GLU A 104 -11.41 -0.68 3.78
N ILE A 105 -10.75 -0.96 2.65
CA ILE A 105 -10.49 0.03 1.59
C ILE A 105 -11.64 -0.03 0.60
N ARG A 106 -12.49 1.00 0.62
CA ARG A 106 -13.71 1.10 -0.22
C ARG A 106 -13.43 1.05 -1.72
N LYS A 107 -12.34 1.68 -2.15
CA LYS A 107 -11.98 1.85 -3.57
C LYS A 107 -10.55 1.33 -3.80
N PRO A 108 -10.35 0.01 -3.96
CA PRO A 108 -9.03 -0.57 -4.10
C PRO A 108 -8.29 -0.12 -5.37
N GLU A 109 -9.01 0.29 -6.42
CA GLU A 109 -8.43 0.78 -7.68
C GLU A 109 -7.90 2.22 -7.60
N LEU A 110 -8.11 2.92 -6.47
CA LEU A 110 -7.45 4.21 -6.21
C LEU A 110 -6.17 4.05 -5.39
N ASP A 111 -5.93 2.89 -4.80
CA ASP A 111 -4.78 2.62 -3.97
C ASP A 111 -3.59 2.17 -4.82
N ALA A 112 -2.49 2.91 -4.76
CA ALA A 112 -1.36 2.66 -5.65
C ALA A 112 -0.70 1.29 -5.39
N ARG A 113 -0.70 0.81 -4.15
CA ARG A 113 -0.10 -0.48 -3.77
C ARG A 113 -0.93 -1.63 -4.31
N LEU A 114 -2.25 -1.57 -4.13
CA LEU A 114 -3.17 -2.61 -4.62
C LEU A 114 -3.19 -2.70 -6.14
N ILE A 115 -3.13 -1.55 -6.84
CA ILE A 115 -3.00 -1.53 -8.30
C ILE A 115 -1.69 -2.20 -8.73
N ALA A 116 -0.57 -1.88 -8.07
CA ALA A 116 0.73 -2.47 -8.39
C ALA A 116 0.73 -3.99 -8.20
N GLU A 117 0.18 -4.48 -7.08
CA GLU A 117 0.07 -5.92 -6.78
C GLU A 117 -0.85 -6.65 -7.77
N ASN A 118 -1.96 -6.03 -8.16
CA ASN A 118 -2.87 -6.59 -9.17
C ASN A 118 -2.18 -6.73 -10.53
N ILE A 119 -1.46 -5.69 -10.99
CA ILE A 119 -0.68 -5.76 -12.23
C ILE A 119 0.41 -6.82 -12.11
N ALA A 120 1.12 -6.90 -10.97
CA ALA A 120 2.15 -7.90 -10.76
C ALA A 120 1.59 -9.32 -10.86
N SER A 121 0.46 -9.60 -10.19
CA SER A 121 -0.21 -10.91 -10.27
C SER A 121 -0.68 -11.25 -11.69
N GLN A 122 -1.16 -10.27 -12.46
CA GLN A 122 -1.53 -10.48 -13.87
C GLN A 122 -0.30 -10.81 -14.74
N LEU A 123 0.83 -10.16 -14.50
CA LEU A 123 2.09 -10.45 -15.21
C LEU A 123 2.61 -11.85 -14.88
N GLU A 124 2.49 -12.30 -13.63
CA GLU A 124 2.85 -13.66 -13.21
C GLU A 124 1.98 -14.72 -13.90
N ARG A 125 0.69 -14.41 -14.12
CA ARG A 125 -0.25 -15.23 -14.89
C ARG A 125 -0.08 -15.13 -16.41
N ARG A 126 1.02 -14.52 -16.89
CA ARG A 126 1.36 -14.36 -18.32
C ARG A 126 0.35 -13.55 -19.12
N VAL A 127 -0.39 -12.65 -18.48
CA VAL A 127 -1.25 -11.70 -19.19
C VAL A 127 -0.37 -10.67 -19.92
N ALA A 128 -0.79 -10.25 -21.11
CA ALA A 128 -0.10 -9.21 -21.87
C ALA A 128 0.03 -7.91 -21.04
N PHE A 129 1.28 -7.47 -20.81
CA PHE A 129 1.60 -6.33 -19.94
C PHE A 129 0.89 -5.03 -20.36
N ARG A 130 0.78 -4.75 -21.66
CA ARG A 130 0.03 -3.59 -22.18
C ARG A 130 -1.45 -3.62 -21.81
N ARG A 131 -2.08 -4.80 -21.89
CA ARG A 131 -3.48 -5.00 -21.53
C ARG A 131 -3.70 -4.80 -20.03
N ALA A 132 -2.84 -5.39 -19.21
CA ALA A 132 -2.89 -5.25 -17.75
C ALA A 132 -2.77 -3.78 -17.32
N MET A 133 -1.79 -3.06 -17.88
CA MET A 133 -1.61 -1.63 -17.59
C MET A 133 -2.79 -0.78 -18.06
N LYS A 134 -3.23 -0.93 -19.32
CA LYS A 134 -4.34 -0.12 -19.87
C LYS A 134 -5.63 -0.33 -19.08
N ARG A 135 -5.92 -1.57 -18.68
CA ARG A 135 -7.07 -1.89 -17.82
C ARG A 135 -6.97 -1.22 -16.45
N ALA A 136 -5.78 -1.26 -15.83
CA ALA A 136 -5.56 -0.63 -14.53
C ALA A 136 -5.73 0.90 -14.59
N VAL A 137 -5.19 1.54 -15.63
CA VAL A 137 -5.36 2.99 -15.87
C VAL A 137 -6.83 3.36 -16.01
N GLN A 138 -7.57 2.66 -16.88
CA GLN A 138 -8.99 2.93 -17.12
C GLN A 138 -9.84 2.74 -15.85
N SER A 139 -9.58 1.67 -15.09
CA SER A 139 -10.30 1.43 -13.82
C SER A 139 -10.06 2.54 -12.79
N ALA A 140 -8.82 3.02 -12.65
CA ALA A 140 -8.48 4.08 -11.70
C ALA A 140 -9.10 5.42 -12.11
N MET A 141 -9.03 5.79 -13.38
CA MET A 141 -9.63 7.02 -13.91
C MET A 141 -11.17 7.00 -13.74
N ARG A 142 -11.82 5.87 -14.03
CA ARG A 142 -13.27 5.71 -13.86
C ARG A 142 -13.73 5.90 -12.42
N LEU A 143 -12.91 5.52 -11.43
CA LEU A 143 -13.24 5.63 -10.00
C LEU A 143 -12.86 6.99 -9.39
N GLY A 144 -12.43 7.95 -10.21
CA GLY A 144 -12.22 9.35 -9.84
C GLY A 144 -10.78 9.74 -9.55
N ALA A 145 -9.78 8.97 -10.01
CA ALA A 145 -8.40 9.43 -9.98
C ALA A 145 -8.24 10.64 -10.94
N GLN A 146 -7.60 11.72 -10.48
CA GLN A 146 -7.31 12.88 -11.33
C GLN A 146 -6.11 12.64 -12.27
N GLY A 147 -5.31 11.63 -11.95
CA GLY A 147 -4.30 11.11 -12.86
C GLY A 147 -3.63 9.88 -12.29
N ILE A 148 -3.07 9.08 -13.19
CA ILE A 148 -2.35 7.86 -12.87
C ILE A 148 -1.14 7.74 -13.80
N ARG A 149 -0.02 7.29 -13.23
CA ARG A 149 1.17 6.90 -13.98
C ARG A 149 1.56 5.50 -13.54
N ILE A 150 1.80 4.63 -14.51
CA ILE A 150 2.30 3.27 -14.27
C ILE A 150 3.58 3.11 -15.09
N ASN A 151 4.64 2.67 -14.44
CA ASN A 151 5.87 2.26 -15.09
C ASN A 151 6.09 0.77 -14.81
N CYS A 152 6.24 -0.01 -15.86
CA CYS A 152 6.63 -1.42 -15.79
C CYS A 152 8.03 -1.57 -16.40
N GLY A 153 8.96 -2.13 -15.64
CA GLY A 153 10.34 -2.35 -16.07
C GLY A 153 10.76 -3.80 -15.93
N GLY A 154 11.57 -4.30 -16.86
CA GLY A 154 12.15 -5.64 -16.83
C GLY A 154 12.03 -6.35 -18.17
N ARG A 155 12.12 -7.69 -18.15
CA ARG A 155 11.97 -8.55 -19.34
C ARG A 155 10.50 -8.73 -19.73
N LEU A 156 9.86 -7.62 -20.10
CA LEU A 156 8.43 -7.57 -20.37
C LEU A 156 8.06 -8.44 -21.58
N GLY A 157 7.22 -9.46 -21.35
CA GLY A 157 6.81 -10.41 -22.39
C GLY A 157 7.84 -11.47 -22.76
N GLY A 158 8.88 -11.66 -21.92
CA GLY A 158 9.92 -12.68 -22.16
C GLY A 158 11.02 -12.24 -23.13
N ALA A 159 11.06 -10.95 -23.49
CA ALA A 159 12.18 -10.39 -24.27
C ALA A 159 13.53 -10.60 -23.55
N GLU A 160 14.58 -10.78 -24.33
CA GLU A 160 15.93 -10.98 -23.81
C GLU A 160 16.45 -9.72 -23.09
N ILE A 161 16.27 -8.55 -23.73
CA ILE A 161 16.68 -7.25 -23.20
C ILE A 161 15.56 -6.65 -22.34
N ALA A 162 15.92 -6.14 -21.16
CA ALA A 162 14.99 -5.44 -20.29
C ALA A 162 14.56 -4.08 -20.88
N ARG A 163 13.26 -3.79 -20.83
CA ARG A 163 12.67 -2.53 -21.29
C ARG A 163 11.83 -1.87 -20.20
N LEU A 164 11.64 -0.57 -20.32
CA LEU A 164 10.78 0.23 -19.46
C LEU A 164 9.62 0.79 -20.29
N GLU A 165 8.42 0.27 -20.06
CA GLU A 165 7.18 0.82 -20.64
C GLU A 165 6.48 1.66 -19.58
N TRP A 166 5.95 2.82 -19.97
CA TRP A 166 5.15 3.65 -19.07
C TRP A 166 3.87 4.10 -19.74
N TYR A 167 2.80 4.13 -18.96
CA TYR A 167 1.51 4.72 -19.33
C TYR A 167 1.17 5.81 -18.33
N ARG A 168 0.69 6.94 -18.83
CA ARG A 168 0.24 8.06 -18.01
C ARG A 168 -1.07 8.59 -18.57
N GLU A 169 -2.03 8.79 -17.70
CA GLU A 169 -3.30 9.42 -18.01
C GLU A 169 -3.61 10.49 -16.96
N GLY A 170 -4.14 11.64 -17.38
CA GLY A 170 -4.41 12.76 -16.51
C GLY A 170 -3.17 13.46 -15.92
N ARG A 171 -3.37 14.14 -14.79
CA ARG A 171 -2.36 15.00 -14.15
C ARG A 171 -1.67 14.26 -13.01
N VAL A 172 -0.33 14.28 -12.98
CA VAL A 172 0.46 13.72 -11.88
C VAL A 172 1.56 14.73 -11.50
N PRO A 173 1.23 15.77 -10.71
CA PRO A 173 2.17 16.84 -10.37
C PRO A 173 3.14 16.44 -9.26
N LEU A 174 4.25 15.77 -9.61
CA LEU A 174 5.20 15.20 -8.63
C LEU A 174 5.94 16.26 -7.79
N HIS A 175 6.17 17.46 -8.33
CA HIS A 175 6.87 18.56 -7.64
C HIS A 175 5.97 19.32 -6.67
N THR A 176 4.66 19.24 -6.83
CA THR A 176 3.69 19.95 -5.99
C THR A 176 3.54 19.22 -4.66
N LEU A 177 3.99 19.82 -3.55
CA LEU A 177 3.96 19.20 -2.22
C LEU A 177 2.53 19.01 -1.68
N ARG A 178 1.62 19.94 -1.99
CA ARG A 178 0.19 19.86 -1.64
C ARG A 178 -0.58 18.75 -2.38
N ALA A 179 0.00 18.16 -3.42
CA ALA A 179 -0.65 17.11 -4.19
C ALA A 179 -0.72 15.80 -3.39
N ASP A 180 -1.92 15.24 -3.23
CA ASP A 180 -2.14 13.91 -2.65
C ASP A 180 -1.80 12.85 -3.70
N ILE A 181 -0.55 12.39 -3.64
CA ILE A 181 -0.01 11.38 -4.53
C ILE A 181 0.30 10.14 -3.73
N ASP A 182 -0.39 9.06 -4.09
CA ASP A 182 -0.13 7.74 -3.58
C ASP A 182 0.90 7.03 -4.47
N TYR A 183 1.79 6.26 -3.87
CA TYR A 183 2.86 5.57 -4.56
C TYR A 183 2.96 4.12 -4.11
N GLY A 184 2.93 3.21 -5.08
CA GLY A 184 3.00 1.78 -4.86
C GLY A 184 4.07 1.15 -5.72
N THR A 185 4.78 0.17 -5.15
CA THR A 185 5.68 -0.70 -5.89
C THR A 185 5.28 -2.15 -5.68
N ALA A 186 5.44 -2.95 -6.72
CA ALA A 186 5.32 -4.39 -6.64
C ALA A 186 6.32 -5.05 -7.58
N THR A 187 6.76 -6.26 -7.24
CA THR A 187 7.67 -7.03 -8.07
C THR A 187 6.96 -8.30 -8.50
N ALA A 188 6.75 -8.46 -9.81
CA ALA A 188 6.23 -9.69 -10.41
C ALA A 188 7.39 -10.67 -10.62
N LYS A 189 7.23 -11.90 -10.14
CA LYS A 189 8.20 -12.98 -10.34
C LYS A 189 7.74 -13.86 -11.51
N THR A 190 8.27 -13.57 -12.70
CA THR A 190 7.96 -14.36 -13.90
C THR A 190 9.03 -15.43 -14.13
N THR A 191 8.75 -16.39 -15.01
CA THR A 191 9.73 -17.43 -15.39
C THR A 191 11.02 -16.86 -15.99
N TYR A 192 10.96 -15.68 -16.60
CA TYR A 192 12.08 -15.04 -17.28
C TYR A 192 12.87 -14.10 -16.36
N GLY A 193 12.44 -13.92 -15.11
CA GLY A 193 13.09 -13.04 -14.13
C GLY A 193 12.09 -12.17 -13.37
N THR A 194 12.56 -11.02 -12.90
CA THR A 194 11.72 -10.09 -12.13
C THR A 194 11.28 -8.92 -13.00
N CYS A 195 10.01 -8.55 -12.89
CA CYS A 195 9.46 -7.34 -13.51
C CYS A 195 8.98 -6.40 -12.40
N GLY A 196 9.52 -5.18 -12.38
CA GLY A 196 9.16 -4.16 -11.41
C GLY A 196 8.00 -3.31 -11.92
N VAL A 197 6.97 -3.14 -11.09
CA VAL A 197 5.82 -2.27 -11.35
C VAL A 197 5.87 -1.10 -10.35
N LYS A 198 5.84 0.13 -10.86
CA LYS A 198 5.77 1.37 -10.06
C LYS A 198 4.53 2.13 -10.47
N VAL A 199 3.69 2.50 -9.51
CA VAL A 199 2.41 3.18 -9.74
C VAL A 199 2.36 4.46 -8.93
N TRP A 200 1.93 5.54 -9.58
CA TRP A 200 1.59 6.81 -8.95
C TRP A 200 0.12 7.10 -9.22
N VAL A 201 -0.64 7.40 -8.17
CA VAL A 201 -2.05 7.79 -8.28
C VAL A 201 -2.23 9.17 -7.66
N PHE A 202 -2.76 10.11 -8.42
CA PHE A 202 -3.09 11.46 -7.95
C PHE A 202 -4.57 11.54 -7.62
N LYS A 203 -4.89 11.74 -6.34
CA LYS A 203 -6.27 11.77 -5.80
C LYS A 203 -6.82 13.20 -5.67
N GLY A 204 -5.99 14.21 -5.95
CA GLY A 204 -6.34 15.64 -5.85
C GLY A 204 -5.36 16.40 -4.94
N GLU A 205 -5.69 17.64 -4.61
CA GLU A 205 -4.85 18.47 -3.73
C GLU A 205 -5.47 18.55 -2.33
N ILE A 206 -4.62 18.61 -1.31
CA ILE A 206 -5.03 18.87 0.07
C ILE A 206 -4.70 20.34 0.35
N LEU A 207 -5.74 21.15 0.56
CA LEU A 207 -5.62 22.58 0.85
C LEU A 207 -5.30 22.87 2.32
N ALA A 208 -5.65 21.95 3.23
CA ALA A 208 -5.37 22.07 4.65
C ALA A 208 -3.87 21.82 4.91
N HIS A 209 -3.22 22.74 5.63
CA HIS A 209 -1.84 22.61 6.11
C HIS A 209 -1.77 21.69 7.35
N ASP A 210 -2.54 20.60 7.33
CA ASP A 210 -2.68 19.65 8.43
C ASP A 210 -2.00 18.33 8.05
N PRO A 211 -0.99 17.85 8.80
CA PRO A 211 -0.34 16.58 8.49
C PRO A 211 -1.31 15.40 8.60
N MET A 212 -2.36 15.51 9.42
CA MET A 212 -3.43 14.51 9.57
C MET A 212 -4.56 14.64 8.55
N ALA A 213 -4.49 15.59 7.61
CA ALA A 213 -5.57 15.85 6.66
C ALA A 213 -5.95 14.61 5.83
N GLN A 214 -4.99 13.76 5.47
CA GLN A 214 -5.24 12.53 4.72
C GLN A 214 -6.06 11.52 5.54
N ASP A 215 -5.75 11.33 6.83
CA ASP A 215 -6.49 10.41 7.69
C ASP A 215 -7.87 10.99 8.07
N LYS A 216 -7.99 12.32 8.27
CA LYS A 216 -9.29 12.99 8.46
C LYS A 216 -10.20 12.78 7.25
N ARG A 217 -9.70 13.03 6.04
CA ARG A 217 -10.45 12.82 4.79
C ARG A 217 -10.84 11.36 4.56
N ALA A 218 -10.02 10.41 5.02
CA ALA A 218 -10.36 8.99 5.00
C ALA A 218 -11.44 8.64 6.05
N GLY A 219 -11.43 9.30 7.20
CA GLY A 219 -12.46 9.20 8.24
C GLY A 219 -13.80 9.80 7.82
N ASP A 220 -13.81 10.98 7.19
CA ASP A 220 -15.04 11.62 6.68
C ASP A 220 -15.70 10.82 5.54
N GLN A 221 -14.90 10.03 4.82
CA GLN A 221 -15.41 9.09 3.82
C GLN A 221 -15.94 7.79 4.44
N ALA A 222 -15.83 7.56 5.76
CA ALA A 222 -16.52 6.48 6.45
C ALA A 222 -17.98 6.92 6.68
N PRO A 223 -18.98 6.03 6.48
CA PRO A 223 -20.35 6.42 6.74
C PRO A 223 -20.52 6.55 8.25
N VAL A 224 -21.19 7.61 8.69
CA VAL A 224 -21.79 7.64 10.02
C VAL A 224 -22.80 6.50 10.04
N ARG A 225 -22.53 5.49 10.87
CA ARG A 225 -23.48 4.39 11.11
C ARG A 225 -24.64 4.90 11.94
#